data_AF-A0A2L0UI37-F1
#
_entry.id   AF-A0A2L0UI37-F1
#
_cell.length_a   1.000
_cell.length_b   1.000
_cell.length_c   1.000
_cell.angle_alpha   90.00
_cell.angle_beta   90.00
_cell.angle_gamma   90.00
#
_symmetry.space_group_name_H-M   'P 1'
#
loop_
_entity.id
_entity.type
_entity.pdbx_description
1 polymer ?
#
loop_
_entity_poly.entity_id
_entity_poly.type
_entity_poly.pdbx_seq_one_letter_code
_entity_poly.pdbx_strand_id
1 'polypeptide(L)'
;FRAALTGDTDTSDAVIRCWLDLERLCAAAGVRRGPAQTSTDFARAAAASLDLPARPLVALNRLYQRARFGQARGARPSLPLGPADRELAVAAVGELSAALASRPAVTP
;
A
#
# COMPACT_ATOMS: atom_id res chain seq x y z
N PHE A 1 -6.18 -6.61 -13.24
CA PHE A 1 -5.07 -6.36 -12.29
C PHE A 1 -3.73 -7.04 -12.64
N ARG A 2 -3.66 -8.16 -13.39
CA ARG A 2 -2.39 -8.92 -13.57
C ARG A 2 -1.46 -8.54 -14.74
N ALA A 3 -1.88 -7.70 -15.69
CA ALA A 3 -1.25 -7.65 -17.03
C ALA A 3 -0.20 -6.53 -17.27
N ALA A 4 0.27 -5.78 -16.26
CA ALA A 4 1.07 -4.56 -16.52
C ALA A 4 2.37 -4.45 -15.71
N LEU A 5 3.00 -5.55 -15.30
CA LEU A 5 4.26 -5.49 -14.52
C LEU A 5 5.43 -6.23 -15.18
N THR A 6 5.39 -6.40 -16.49
CA THR A 6 6.46 -7.01 -17.30
C THR A 6 7.30 -5.91 -17.97
N GLY A 7 8.45 -5.61 -17.37
CA GLY A 7 9.48 -4.75 -17.94
C GLY A 7 9.87 -3.63 -16.98
N ASP A 8 11.10 -3.69 -16.47
CA ASP A 8 11.95 -2.64 -15.86
C ASP A 8 11.30 -1.36 -15.29
N THR A 9 10.09 -1.48 -14.73
CA THR A 9 9.41 -0.45 -13.97
C THR A 9 9.96 -0.63 -12.55
N ASP A 10 10.75 0.35 -12.09
CA ASP A 10 11.45 0.35 -10.80
C ASP A 10 10.58 -0.31 -9.72
N THR A 11 11.13 -1.25 -8.95
CA THR A 11 10.41 -1.88 -7.83
C THR A 11 9.74 -0.81 -6.95
N SER A 12 10.37 0.36 -6.81
CA SER A 12 9.82 1.53 -6.13
C SER A 12 8.49 1.98 -6.74
N ASP A 13 8.41 2.10 -8.05
CA ASP A 13 7.18 2.47 -8.77
C ASP A 13 6.09 1.40 -8.62
N ALA A 14 6.46 0.11 -8.69
CA ALA A 14 5.51 -0.98 -8.46
C ALA A 14 4.90 -0.91 -7.05
N VAL A 15 5.74 -0.68 -6.03
CA VAL A 15 5.31 -0.50 -4.65
C VAL A 15 4.43 0.74 -4.49
N ILE A 16 4.81 1.88 -5.09
CA ILE A 16 4.01 3.12 -5.08
C ILE A 16 2.65 2.86 -5.71
N ARG A 17 2.60 2.14 -6.83
CA ARG A 17 1.35 1.80 -7.51
C ARG A 17 0.44 0.95 -6.62
N CYS A 18 0.98 -0.09 -5.98
CA CYS A 18 0.22 -0.92 -5.04
C CYS A 18 -0.38 -0.10 -3.89
N TRP A 19 0.37 0.84 -3.32
CA TRP A 19 -0.14 1.72 -2.27
C TRP A 19 -1.25 2.66 -2.78
N LEU A 20 -1.09 3.26 -3.96
CA LEU A 20 -2.12 4.12 -4.55
C LEU A 20 -3.38 3.35 -4.96
N ASP A 21 -3.24 2.10 -5.39
CA ASP A 21 -4.38 1.20 -5.63
C ASP A 21 -5.14 0.92 -4.34
N LEU A 22 -4.44 0.63 -3.24
CA LEU A 22 -5.06 0.50 -1.92
C LEU A 22 -5.80 1.78 -1.51
N GLU A 23 -5.19 2.97 -1.64
CA GLU A 23 -5.85 4.25 -1.30
C GLU A 23 -7.16 4.43 -2.10
N ARG A 24 -7.18 4.06 -3.39
CA ARG A 24 -8.38 4.08 -4.22
C ARG A 24 -9.46 3.11 -3.72
N LEU A 25 -9.07 1.89 -3.35
CA LEU A 25 -10.01 0.89 -2.84
C LEU A 25 -10.61 1.32 -1.49
N CYS A 26 -9.79 1.84 -0.58
CA CYS A 26 -10.26 2.41 0.69
C CYS A 26 -11.21 3.59 0.45
N ALA A 27 -10.90 4.46 -0.52
CA ALA A 27 -11.74 5.60 -0.86
C ALA A 27 -13.11 5.16 -1.38
N ALA A 28 -13.16 4.13 -2.23
CA ALA A 28 -14.40 3.52 -2.69
C ALA A 28 -15.19 2.88 -1.55
N ALA A 29 -14.51 2.39 -0.51
CA ALA A 29 -15.10 1.88 0.72
C ALA A 29 -15.37 2.97 1.80
N GLY A 30 -15.22 4.25 1.46
CA GLY A 30 -15.59 5.39 2.32
C GLY A 30 -14.46 6.00 3.16
N VAL A 31 -13.24 5.45 3.15
CA VAL A 31 -12.09 5.98 3.90
C VAL A 31 -11.07 6.60 2.95
N ARG A 32 -10.98 7.93 2.97
CA ARG A 32 -10.04 8.70 2.15
C ARG A 32 -8.88 9.24 2.98
N ARG A 33 -7.71 9.29 2.36
CA ARG A 33 -6.53 9.95 2.95
C ARG A 33 -6.68 11.46 2.88
N GLY A 34 -6.55 12.13 4.03
CA GLY A 34 -6.55 13.59 4.10
C GLY A 34 -5.25 14.22 3.55
N PRO A 35 -5.27 15.49 3.11
CA PRO A 35 -4.11 16.14 2.49
C PRO A 35 -2.90 16.28 3.42
N ALA A 36 -3.13 16.50 4.72
CA ALA A 36 -2.07 16.56 5.74
C ALA A 36 -1.83 15.20 6.43
N GLN A 37 -2.58 14.15 6.07
CA GLN A 37 -2.51 12.86 6.74
C GLN A 37 -1.29 12.08 6.25
N THR A 38 -0.48 11.60 7.19
CA THR A 38 0.66 10.73 6.86
C THR A 38 0.16 9.38 6.31
N SER A 39 1.01 8.68 5.55
CA SER A 39 0.66 7.35 5.06
C SER A 39 0.41 6.36 6.21
N THR A 40 1.16 6.49 7.31
CA THR A 40 1.00 5.66 8.52
C THR A 40 -0.30 5.94 9.24
N ASP A 41 -0.68 7.21 9.41
CA ASP A 41 -1.97 7.58 10.01
C ASP A 41 -3.14 7.08 9.16
N PHE A 42 -3.02 7.19 7.83
CA PHE A 42 -4.00 6.63 6.91
C PHE A 42 -4.10 5.11 7.04
N ALA A 43 -2.98 4.37 7.06
CA ALA A 43 -2.99 2.92 7.26
C ALA A 43 -3.69 2.53 8.57
N ARG A 44 -3.39 3.21 9.68
CA ARG A 44 -4.03 2.93 10.96
C ARG A 44 -5.54 3.19 10.91
N ALA A 45 -5.97 4.31 10.30
CA ALA A 45 -7.38 4.64 10.14
C ALA A 45 -8.10 3.63 9.23
N ALA A 46 -7.48 3.25 8.11
CA ALA A 46 -8.03 2.23 7.21
C ALA A 46 -8.15 0.88 7.91
N ALA A 47 -7.13 0.42 8.66
CA ALA A 47 -7.24 -0.81 9.44
C ALA A 47 -8.44 -0.80 10.39
N ALA A 48 -8.61 0.29 11.16
CA ALA A 48 -9.68 0.39 12.15
C ALA A 48 -11.07 0.53 11.52
N SER A 49 -11.23 1.44 10.55
CA SER A 49 -12.53 1.75 9.95
C SER A 49 -13.00 0.74 8.92
N LEU A 50 -12.05 0.02 8.29
CA LEU A 50 -12.33 -0.96 7.26
C LEU A 50 -12.06 -2.40 7.69
N ASP A 51 -11.78 -2.64 8.97
CA ASP A 51 -11.43 -3.95 9.55
C ASP A 51 -10.38 -4.70 8.71
N LEU A 52 -9.35 -3.99 8.25
CA LEU A 52 -8.32 -4.56 7.40
C LEU A 52 -7.21 -5.23 8.20
N PRO A 53 -6.66 -6.35 7.71
CA PRO A 53 -5.57 -7.03 8.39
C PRO A 53 -4.36 -6.10 8.53
N ALA A 54 -3.94 -5.85 9.77
CA ALA A 54 -2.89 -4.88 10.08
C ALA A 54 -1.52 -5.29 9.51
N ARG A 55 -1.20 -6.58 9.47
CA ARG A 55 0.11 -7.09 9.04
C ARG A 55 0.44 -6.72 7.57
N PRO A 56 -0.36 -7.10 6.55
CA PRO A 56 -0.09 -6.72 5.16
C PRO A 56 -0.14 -5.20 4.97
N LEU A 57 -0.99 -4.49 5.71
CA LEU A 57 -1.10 -3.04 5.62
C LEU A 57 0.16 -2.32 6.12
N VAL A 58 0.71 -2.75 7.27
CA VAL A 58 1.97 -2.24 7.82
C VAL A 58 3.14 -2.58 6.89
N ALA A 59 3.17 -3.79 6.33
CA ALA A 59 4.21 -4.18 5.38
C ALA A 59 4.21 -3.28 4.14
N LEU A 60 3.04 -3.09 3.52
CA LEU A 60 2.90 -2.23 2.34
C LEU A 60 3.22 -0.76 2.66
N ASN A 61 2.81 -0.25 3.83
CA ASN A 61 3.13 1.11 4.26
C ASN A 61 4.64 1.36 4.37
N ARG A 62 5.38 0.40 4.94
CA ARG A 62 6.84 0.48 5.07
C ARG A 62 7.53 0.45 3.70
N LEU A 63 7.10 -0.42 2.80
CA LEU A 63 7.61 -0.47 1.44
C LEU A 63 7.34 0.85 0.71
N TYR A 64 6.13 1.40 0.83
CA TYR A 64 5.78 2.69 0.23
C TYR A 64 6.67 3.84 0.73
N GLN A 65 6.93 3.91 2.04
CA GLN A 65 7.82 4.91 2.61
C GLN A 65 9.27 4.75 2.09
N ARG A 66 9.78 3.52 2.01
CA ARG A 66 11.09 3.23 1.41
C ARG A 66 11.13 3.64 -0.07
N ALA A 67 10.11 3.32 -0.85
CA ALA A 67 10.04 3.68 -2.26
C ALA A 67 10.02 5.20 -2.47
N ARG A 68 9.31 5.93 -1.60
CA ARG A 68 9.13 7.39 -1.74
C ARG A 68 10.30 8.21 -1.22
N PHE A 69 10.95 7.76 -0.15
CA PHE A 69 11.94 8.54 0.60
C PHE A 69 13.33 7.88 0.66
N GLY A 70 13.47 6.62 0.26
CA GLY A 70 14.73 5.87 0.35
C GLY A 70 15.87 6.43 -0.51
N GLN A 71 15.54 7.26 -1.50
CA GLN A 71 16.51 7.93 -2.39
C GLN A 71 16.86 9.36 -1.96
N ALA A 72 16.38 9.84 -0.81
CA ALA A 72 16.68 11.19 -0.34
C ALA A 72 18.18 11.34 -0.06
N ARG A 73 18.89 12.08 -0.92
CA ARG A 73 20.30 12.44 -0.75
C ARG A 73 20.50 13.10 0.62
N GLY A 74 21.18 12.41 1.54
CA GLY A 74 21.52 12.93 2.88
C GLY A 74 21.07 12.03 4.04
N ALA A 75 20.12 11.11 3.83
CA ALA A 75 19.86 10.03 4.78
C ALA A 75 20.83 8.86 4.52
N ARG A 76 21.15 8.07 5.56
CA ARG A 76 21.87 6.80 5.38
C ARG A 76 21.15 6.01 4.27
N PRO A 77 21.82 5.57 3.19
CA PRO A 77 21.15 4.93 2.08
C PRO A 77 20.43 3.69 2.61
N SER A 78 19.10 3.70 2.45
CA SER A 78 18.30 2.49 2.68
C SER A 78 18.59 1.52 1.53
N LEU A 79 18.64 0.22 1.83
CA LEU A 79 18.84 -0.80 0.79
C LEU A 79 17.78 -0.61 -0.33
N PRO A 80 18.21 -0.54 -1.60
CA PRO A 80 17.29 -0.39 -2.72
C PRO A 80 16.26 -1.52 -2.70
N LEU A 81 15.03 -1.20 -3.12
CA LEU A 81 13.96 -2.18 -3.14
C LEU A 81 14.25 -3.25 -4.21
N GLY A 82 14.15 -4.51 -3.80
CA GLY A 82 14.44 -5.66 -4.65
C GLY A 82 13.20 -6.44 -5.09
N PRO A 83 13.36 -7.47 -5.94
CA PRO A 83 12.26 -8.31 -6.41
C PRO A 83 11.38 -8.89 -5.29
N ALA A 84 11.99 -9.28 -4.16
CA ALA A 84 11.25 -9.78 -2.99
C ALA A 84 10.35 -8.70 -2.35
N ASP A 85 10.78 -7.43 -2.35
CA ASP A 85 9.94 -6.31 -1.89
C ASP A 85 8.75 -6.11 -2.84
N ARG A 86 8.96 -6.27 -4.16
CA ARG A 86 7.88 -6.22 -5.16
C ARG A 86 6.85 -7.32 -4.93
N GLU A 87 7.30 -8.55 -4.73
CA GLU A 87 6.43 -9.71 -4.48
C GLU A 87 5.63 -9.52 -3.19
N LEU A 88 6.27 -9.04 -2.12
CA LEU A 88 5.60 -8.74 -0.86
C LEU A 88 4.54 -7.64 -1.02
N ALA A 89 4.82 -6.58 -1.79
CA ALA A 89 3.84 -5.53 -2.04
C ALA A 89 2.62 -6.04 -2.82
N VAL A 90 2.86 -6.87 -3.84
CA VAL A 90 1.79 -7.50 -4.65
C VAL A 90 0.94 -8.44 -3.79
N ALA A 91 1.57 -9.26 -2.95
CA ALA A 91 0.86 -10.15 -2.02
C ALA A 91 0.00 -9.33 -1.03
N ALA A 92 0.60 -8.31 -0.41
CA ALA A 92 -0.09 -7.47 0.58
C ALA A 92 -1.30 -6.75 -0.02
N VAL A 93 -1.18 -6.13 -1.20
CA VAL A 93 -2.34 -5.47 -1.83
C VAL A 93 -3.40 -6.48 -2.27
N GLY A 94 -3.00 -7.69 -2.67
CA GLY A 94 -3.92 -8.79 -2.99
C GLY A 94 -4.74 -9.22 -1.77
N GLU A 95 -4.09 -9.43 -0.63
CA GLU A 95 -4.76 -9.76 0.65
C GLU A 95 -5.71 -8.65 1.10
N LEU A 96 -5.27 -7.39 1.04
CA LEU A 96 -6.09 -6.24 1.45
C LEU A 96 -7.30 -6.04 0.52
N SER A 97 -7.12 -6.25 -0.78
CA SER A 97 -8.21 -6.18 -1.76
C SER A 97 -9.24 -7.29 -1.52
N ALA A 98 -8.78 -8.50 -1.23
CA ALA A 98 -9.66 -9.62 -0.89
C ALA A 98 -10.41 -9.36 0.42
N ALA A 99 -9.73 -8.87 1.45
CA ALA A 99 -10.36 -8.50 2.72
C ALA A 99 -11.45 -7.43 2.52
N LEU A 100 -11.20 -6.41 1.71
CA LEU A 100 -12.21 -5.41 1.36
C LEU A 100 -13.41 -6.01 0.62
N ALA A 101 -13.19 -6.91 -0.32
CA ALA A 101 -14.25 -7.54 -1.11
C ALA A 101 -15.10 -8.52 -0.28
N SER A 102 -14.51 -9.19 0.72
CA SER A 102 -15.20 -10.12 1.60
C SER A 102 -15.98 -9.45 2.72
N ARG A 103 -15.90 -8.12 2.86
CA ARG A 103 -16.64 -7.41 3.91
C ARG A 103 -18.13 -7.41 3.60
N PRO A 104 -18.97 -7.68 4.61
CA PRO A 104 -20.40 -7.44 4.48
C PRO A 104 -20.61 -5.95 4.22
N ALA A 105 -21.41 -5.62 3.20
CA ALA A 105 -21.89 -4.25 3.04
C ALA A 105 -22.66 -3.90 4.31
N VAL A 106 -22.17 -2.92 5.07
CA VAL A 106 -22.96 -2.32 6.14
C VAL A 106 -24.06 -1.53 5.44
N THR A 107 -25.21 -2.19 5.26
CA THR A 107 -26.45 -1.53 4.87
C THR A 107 -26.89 -0.68 6.06
N PRO A 108 -27.09 0.65 5.88
CA PRO A 108 -27.51 1.54 6.96
C PRO A 108 -28.91 1.20 7.48
#